data_AF-A0A0H1RQP0-F1
#
_entry.id   AF-A0A0H1RQP0-F1
#
_cell.length_a   1.000
_cell.length_b   1.000
_cell.length_c   1.000
_cell.angle_alpha   90.00
_cell.angle_beta   90.00
_cell.angle_gamma   90.00
#
_symmetry.space_group_name_H-M   'P 1'
#
loop_
_entity.id
_entity.type
_entity.pdbx_description
1 polymer ?
#
loop_
_entity_poly.entity_id
_entity_poly.type
_entity_poly.pdbx_seq_one_letter_code
_entity_poly.pdbx_strand_id
1 'polypeptide(L)'
;MRASIIPAIAIVFSAGFLASAPEAQARFSPQQIEAPSLVENVACVTRRVRTVRPNGRVVYRTVRNCGVPAWQVRPTRCRVVQERVYRPNGNVIVRNVRRCR
;
A
#
# COMPACT_ATOMS: atom_id res chain seq x y z
N MET A 1 67.10 -6.71 49.76
CA MET A 1 66.60 -5.72 50.73
C MET A 1 65.69 -4.73 50.02
N ARG A 2 64.55 -4.42 50.66
CA ARG A 2 63.61 -3.31 50.36
C ARG A 2 62.69 -3.53 49.15
N ALA A 3 61.41 -3.20 49.19
CA ALA A 3 60.41 -3.05 50.24
C ALA A 3 59.07 -2.99 49.48
N SER A 4 58.09 -3.78 49.89
CA SER A 4 56.73 -3.73 49.36
C SER A 4 56.06 -2.41 49.75
N ILE A 5 55.44 -1.71 48.80
CA ILE A 5 54.49 -0.63 49.09
C ILE A 5 53.26 -0.86 48.21
N ILE A 6 52.18 -1.28 48.87
CA ILE A 6 50.81 -1.33 48.35
C ILE A 6 50.20 0.06 48.55
N PRO A 7 49.58 0.70 47.55
CA PRO A 7 48.58 1.70 47.82
C PRO A 7 47.19 1.06 47.73
N ALA A 8 46.55 0.96 48.89
CA ALA A 8 45.11 0.78 48.98
C ALA A 8 44.43 2.07 48.49
N ILE A 9 43.63 2.00 47.42
CA ILE A 9 42.63 3.03 47.13
C ILE A 9 41.33 2.35 46.75
N ALA A 10 40.29 2.80 47.44
CA ALA A 10 38.98 2.22 47.59
C ALA A 10 38.10 2.29 46.35
N ILE A 11 37.18 1.33 46.29
CA ILE A 11 36.01 1.22 45.44
C ILE A 11 35.15 2.47 45.55
N VAL A 12 34.91 3.21 44.46
CA VAL A 12 33.64 3.94 44.21
C VAL A 12 33.47 4.11 42.70
N PHE A 13 32.76 3.22 42.01
CA PHE A 13 32.08 3.55 40.74
C PHE A 13 30.97 2.53 40.44
N SER A 14 30.07 2.31 41.41
CA SER A 14 28.83 1.53 41.22
C SER A 14 27.58 2.44 41.15
N ALA A 15 27.73 3.71 40.79
CA ALA A 15 26.64 4.69 40.71
C ALA A 15 26.33 5.17 39.28
N GLY A 16 26.88 4.53 38.24
CA GLY A 16 26.56 4.84 36.84
C GLY A 16 25.46 3.96 36.22
N PHE A 17 25.14 2.83 36.84
CA PHE A 17 24.21 1.82 36.29
C PHE A 17 22.72 2.11 36.54
N LEU A 18 22.41 3.24 37.18
CA LEU A 18 21.05 3.75 37.37
C LEU A 18 20.86 5.14 36.73
N ALA A 19 21.72 5.51 35.78
CA ALA A 19 21.42 6.62 34.89
C ALA A 19 20.26 6.17 33.98
N SER A 20 19.12 6.84 34.13
CA SER A 20 17.88 6.70 33.38
C SER A 20 18.11 6.08 31.99
N ALA A 21 17.50 4.93 31.73
CA ALA A 21 17.37 4.41 30.37
C ALA A 21 16.83 5.55 29.48
N PRO A 22 17.49 5.89 28.36
CA PRO A 22 16.97 6.91 27.47
C PRO A 22 15.58 6.45 27.02
N GLU A 23 14.60 7.31 27.24
CA GLU A 23 13.22 7.08 26.80
C GLU A 23 13.27 6.73 25.31
N ALA A 24 12.75 5.56 24.94
CA ALA A 24 12.69 5.13 23.56
C ALA A 24 11.73 6.06 22.81
N GLN A 25 12.28 7.15 22.27
CA GLN A 25 11.55 8.14 21.51
C GLN A 25 11.17 7.49 20.17
N ALA A 26 9.90 7.16 20.00
CA ALA A 26 9.32 6.83 18.71
C ALA A 26 9.30 8.11 17.86
N ARG A 27 10.44 8.45 17.25
CA ARG A 27 10.52 9.56 16.31
C ARG A 27 9.81 9.15 15.03
N PHE A 28 8.88 9.98 14.57
CA PHE A 28 8.35 9.86 13.23
C PHE A 28 9.51 10.01 12.26
N SER A 29 9.78 8.96 11.48
CA SER A 29 10.77 9.03 10.42
C SER A 29 10.37 10.13 9.43
N PRO A 30 11.27 11.05 9.02
CA PRO A 30 10.99 12.01 7.98
C PRO A 30 10.96 11.37 6.58
N GLN A 31 11.09 10.03 6.48
CA GLN A 31 10.99 9.31 5.22
C GLN A 31 9.57 9.46 4.68
N GLN A 32 9.41 10.45 3.81
CA GLN A 32 8.25 10.62 2.98
C GLN A 32 8.12 9.36 2.13
N ILE A 33 7.06 8.59 2.36
CA ILE A 33 6.75 7.42 1.55
C ILE A 33 6.43 7.94 0.16
N GLU A 34 7.40 7.80 -0.75
CA GLU A 34 7.25 8.16 -2.15
C GLU A 34 6.30 7.15 -2.78
N ALA A 35 5.01 7.53 -2.87
CA ALA A 35 4.01 6.73 -3.54
C ALA A 35 4.21 6.92 -5.05
N PRO A 36 4.42 5.84 -5.83
CA PRO A 36 4.60 5.96 -7.27
C PRO A 36 3.39 6.64 -7.89
N SER A 37 3.64 7.62 -8.76
CA SER A 37 2.56 8.37 -9.39
C SER A 37 1.79 7.44 -10.34
N LEU A 38 0.46 7.62 -10.44
CA LEU A 38 -0.38 6.82 -11.35
C LEU A 38 0.06 6.96 -12.83
N VAL A 39 0.84 8.00 -13.14
CA VAL A 39 1.36 8.29 -14.49
C VAL A 39 2.50 7.32 -14.87
N GLU A 40 3.26 6.81 -13.89
CA GLU A 40 4.41 5.92 -14.14
C GLU A 40 4.02 4.49 -14.55
N ASN A 41 2.80 4.04 -14.23
CA ASN A 41 2.38 2.65 -14.41
C ASN A 41 1.51 2.42 -15.67
N VAL A 42 1.75 3.16 -16.75
CA VAL A 42 1.04 2.95 -18.01
C VAL A 42 1.86 2.04 -18.91
N ALA A 43 1.50 0.74 -18.96
CA ALA A 43 2.06 -0.18 -19.93
C ALA A 43 1.23 -0.14 -21.21
N CYS A 44 1.89 0.03 -22.36
CA CYS A 44 1.26 -0.10 -23.67
C CYS A 44 1.54 -1.49 -24.25
N VAL A 45 0.48 -2.21 -24.61
CA VAL A 45 0.57 -3.51 -25.28
C VAL A 45 0.07 -3.37 -26.71
N THR A 46 0.88 -3.83 -27.67
CA THR A 46 0.51 -3.92 -29.08
C THR A 46 0.01 -5.32 -29.38
N ARG A 47 -1.23 -5.46 -29.86
CA ARG A 47 -1.84 -6.76 -30.21
C ARG A 47 -2.33 -6.80 -31.64
N ARG A 48 -2.12 -7.92 -32.32
CA ARG A 48 -2.71 -8.19 -33.63
C ARG A 48 -4.09 -8.82 -33.45
N VAL A 49 -5.13 -8.09 -33.84
CA VAL A 49 -6.52 -8.54 -33.74
C VAL A 49 -6.96 -9.14 -35.06
N ARG A 50 -7.41 -10.38 -35.01
CA ARG A 50 -8.11 -11.05 -36.11
C ARG A 50 -9.61 -10.82 -35.94
N THR A 51 -10.26 -10.27 -36.96
CA THR A 51 -11.72 -10.10 -36.98
C THR A 51 -12.28 -10.83 -38.20
N VAL A 52 -13.19 -11.77 -37.95
CA VAL A 52 -13.92 -12.47 -39.00
C VAL A 52 -15.21 -11.68 -39.26
N ARG A 53 -15.41 -11.23 -40.50
CA ARG A 53 -16.64 -10.52 -40.89
C ARG A 53 -17.75 -11.53 -41.20
N PRO A 54 -19.03 -11.11 -41.17
CA PRO A 54 -20.16 -12.00 -41.46
C PRO A 54 -20.07 -12.71 -42.82
N ASN A 55 -19.39 -12.10 -43.79
CA ASN A 55 -19.13 -12.66 -45.12
C ASN A 55 -17.90 -13.60 -45.18
N GLY A 56 -17.37 -14.08 -44.05
CA GLY A 56 -16.23 -14.99 -43.98
C GLY A 56 -14.85 -14.33 -44.16
N ARG A 57 -14.79 -13.07 -44.60
CA ARG A 57 -13.52 -12.35 -44.77
C ARG A 57 -12.80 -12.14 -43.43
N VAL A 58 -11.54 -12.56 -43.37
CA VAL A 58 -10.66 -12.32 -42.22
C VAL A 58 -9.88 -11.02 -42.42
N VAL A 59 -9.96 -10.12 -41.46
CA VAL A 59 -9.17 -8.87 -41.45
C VAL A 59 -8.27 -8.85 -40.22
N TYR A 60 -7.01 -8.46 -40.43
CA TYR A 60 -6.05 -8.22 -39.36
C TYR A 60 -5.89 -6.73 -39.14
N ARG A 61 -5.88 -6.31 -37.87
CA ARG A 61 -5.49 -4.96 -37.49
C ARG A 61 -4.57 -4.99 -36.27
N THR A 62 -3.61 -4.10 -36.25
CA THR A 62 -2.73 -3.90 -35.10
C THR A 62 -3.37 -2.84 -34.20
N VAL A 63 -3.58 -3.17 -32.93
CA VAL A 63 -4.19 -2.28 -31.94
C VAL A 63 -3.19 -2.05 -30.82
N ARG A 64 -2.98 -0.78 -30.45
CA ARG A 64 -2.17 -0.38 -29.30
C ARG A 64 -3.11 -0.01 -28.15
N ASN A 65 -3.05 -0.76 -27.07
CA ASN A 65 -3.84 -0.51 -25.86
C ASN A 65 -2.88 -0.08 -24.74
N CYS A 66 -3.04 1.13 -24.24
CA CYS A 66 -2.29 1.65 -23.10
C CYS A 66 -3.22 1.72 -21.88
N GLY A 67 -2.75 1.28 -20.74
CA GLY A 67 -3.51 1.34 -19.50
C GLY A 67 -2.77 0.69 -18.36
N VAL A 68 -3.37 0.74 -17.17
CA VAL A 68 -2.87 0.00 -16.02
C VAL A 68 -3.03 -1.50 -16.33
N PRO A 69 -1.95 -2.28 -16.27
CA PRO A 69 -2.02 -3.71 -16.55
C PRO A 69 -3.06 -4.40 -15.65
N ALA A 70 -3.83 -5.33 -16.22
CA ALA A 70 -4.94 -5.99 -15.50
C ALA A 70 -4.52 -6.70 -14.20
N TRP A 71 -3.26 -7.15 -14.09
CA TRP A 71 -2.66 -7.75 -12.90
C TRP A 71 -2.34 -6.74 -11.79
N GLN A 72 -2.18 -5.45 -12.11
CA GLN A 72 -2.01 -4.37 -11.15
C GLN A 72 -3.34 -3.74 -10.73
N VAL A 73 -4.41 -3.95 -11.50
CA VAL A 73 -5.76 -3.53 -11.12
C VAL A 73 -6.21 -4.39 -9.95
N ARG A 74 -6.02 -3.89 -8.72
CA ARG A 74 -6.55 -4.55 -7.53
C ARG A 74 -8.07 -4.68 -7.70
N PRO A 75 -8.64 -5.89 -7.56
CA PRO A 75 -10.08 -6.04 -7.59
C PRO A 75 -10.65 -5.16 -6.48
N THR A 76 -11.50 -4.21 -6.87
CA THR A 76 -12.13 -3.31 -5.90
C THR A 76 -13.08 -4.15 -5.07
N ARG A 77 -12.61 -4.58 -3.89
CA ARG A 77 -13.41 -5.39 -2.95
C ARG A 77 -14.68 -4.66 -2.54
N CYS A 78 -14.66 -3.34 -2.60
CA CYS A 78 -15.79 -2.47 -2.34
C CYS A 78 -16.32 -1.85 -3.63
N ARG A 79 -17.63 -1.95 -3.85
CA ARG A 79 -18.34 -1.24 -4.92
C ARG A 79 -19.49 -0.44 -4.35
N VAL A 80 -19.81 0.70 -4.96
CA VAL A 80 -21.03 1.44 -4.65
C VAL A 80 -22.19 0.77 -5.37
N VAL A 81 -23.18 0.31 -4.62
CA VAL A 81 -24.39 -0.34 -5.14
C VAL A 81 -25.58 0.54 -4.79
N GLN A 82 -26.45 0.75 -5.77
CA GLN A 82 -27.72 1.42 -5.53
C GLN A 82 -28.69 0.41 -4.91
N GLU A 83 -29.09 0.65 -3.67
CA GLU A 83 -30.07 -0.16 -2.95
C GLU A 83 -31.41 0.56 -2.94
N ARG A 84 -32.48 -0.17 -3.27
CA ARG A 84 -33.86 0.32 -3.24
C ARG A 84 -34.58 -0.35 -2.07
N VAL A 85 -35.10 0.45 -1.16
CA VAL A 85 -35.89 -0.01 0.00
C VAL A 85 -37.33 0.39 -0.21
N TYR A 86 -38.20 -0.60 -0.38
CA TYR A 86 -39.64 -0.41 -0.52
C TYR A 86 -40.26 -0.29 0.87
N ARG A 87 -40.96 0.82 1.12
CA ARG A 87 -41.68 1.03 2.37
C ARG A 87 -43.12 0.53 2.25
N PRO A 88 -43.75 0.11 3.36
CA PRO A 88 -45.15 -0.36 3.36
C PRO A 88 -46.16 0.65 2.82
N ASN A 89 -45.83 1.95 2.86
CA ASN A 89 -46.65 3.04 2.34
C ASN A 89 -46.44 3.32 0.84
N GLY A 90 -45.81 2.41 0.10
CA GLY A 90 -45.59 2.53 -1.35
C GLY A 90 -44.40 3.40 -1.77
N ASN A 91 -43.73 4.07 -0.83
CA ASN A 91 -42.57 4.89 -1.13
C ASN A 91 -41.32 4.04 -1.37
N VAL A 92 -40.48 4.46 -2.30
CA VAL A 92 -39.19 3.83 -2.60
C VAL A 92 -38.05 4.76 -2.20
N ILE A 93 -37.21 4.31 -1.28
CA ILE A 93 -35.97 5.01 -0.95
C ILE A 93 -34.83 4.41 -1.74
N VAL A 94 -34.15 5.26 -2.50
CA VAL A 94 -32.95 4.90 -3.25
C VAL A 94 -31.74 5.43 -2.50
N ARG A 95 -30.84 4.55 -2.07
CA ARG A 95 -29.60 4.92 -1.38
C ARG A 95 -28.38 4.28 -2.05
N ASN A 96 -27.29 5.03 -2.10
CA ASN A 96 -26.01 4.50 -2.56
C ASN A 96 -25.27 3.90 -1.37
N VAL A 97 -25.06 2.58 -1.38
CA VAL A 97 -24.39 1.86 -0.30
C VAL A 97 -23.07 1.31 -0.80
N ARG A 98 -21.98 1.60 -0.08
CA ARG A 98 -20.68 0.99 -0.33
C ARG A 98 -20.71 -0.44 0.21
N ARG A 99 -20.76 -1.43 -0.69
CA ARG A 99 -20.76 -2.86 -0.34
C ARG A 99 -19.41 -3.46 -0.65
N CYS A 100 -18.74 -3.95 0.38
CA CYS A 100 -17.50 -4.72 0.26
C CYS A 100 -17.80 -6.22 0.29
N ARG A 101 -17.14 -7.00 -0.57
CA ARG A 101 -17.18 -8.48 -0.60
C ARG A 101 -15.79 -9.03 -0.31
#